data_AF-A0AAV6WIA5-F1
#
_entry.id   AF-A0AAV6WIA5-F1
#
_cell.length_a   1.000
_cell.length_b   1.000
_cell.length_c   1.000
_cell.angle_alpha   90.00
_cell.angle_beta   90.00
_cell.angle_gamma   90.00
#
_symmetry.space_group_name_H-M   'P 1'
#
loop_
_entity.id
_entity.type
_entity.pdbx_description
1 polymer ?
#
loop_
_entity_poly.entity_id
_entity_poly.type
_entity_poly.pdbx_seq_one_letter_code
_entity_poly.pdbx_strand_id
1 'polypeptide(L)'
;MISGAPASGKGTQCEMIVQKFGVVHISTGDLLRAEVSAGTEIGNKAKEYMNSGRLVPDEIVTAMVMTRLSLEDVKEKGWLLDGYPRSSAQAESLEKLNIRPDVYIMLDVPDDILIDRCVGRRLDPLTGKIYHITNCPPDNEEIKARLVTRSDDTEEKVKSRLQIYKQNAEAVSSTYLDVLNKIDGNCPKEVVFEEISSVLSRLQKDKEESKPGKLATNDSQFEKSFSDKKHWKGIPTRLNNIPHTREIRKYFYEDVLQATQRAVRDGKTRLKVEINIPELNPEMDVYRIGTLMELVRILALSFADDGKRVKVCVQGSMGEGALAGMPLQLAGSRKILEFMDWGDDDAMGTFINIGSIGGKEVDEQDDMFILVAPQNAVGNCIIDDLKAMTDAAGHRPVILVNPRLKDLPASSGIMQTMGRDKRLEYAASFEICYFFRLLYYGGTLYPIMGALRMSYPYEYELYKRMDEESPKKEKYIILSTFAKRPSGEEINDAFEGKTRDKAKRSTGIWGFLSSIF
;
A
#
# COMPACT_ATOMS: atom_id res chain seq x y z
N MET A 1 -14.64 -13.70 -13.39
CA MET A 1 -13.56 -13.42 -14.36
C MET A 1 -14.16 -12.81 -15.60
N ILE A 2 -13.49 -11.83 -16.24
CA ILE A 2 -13.97 -11.20 -17.47
C ILE A 2 -12.87 -11.12 -18.53
N SER A 3 -13.23 -11.44 -19.78
CA SER A 3 -12.36 -11.38 -20.95
C SER A 3 -13.09 -10.75 -22.15
N GLY A 4 -12.34 -10.51 -23.22
CA GLY A 4 -12.79 -9.82 -24.42
C GLY A 4 -11.63 -9.15 -25.14
N ALA A 5 -11.83 -8.84 -26.41
CA ALA A 5 -10.83 -8.19 -27.24
C ALA A 5 -10.42 -6.78 -26.72
N PRO A 6 -9.25 -6.24 -27.09
CA PRO A 6 -8.89 -4.86 -26.76
C PRO A 6 -10.00 -3.88 -27.14
N ALA A 7 -10.32 -2.91 -26.27
CA ALA A 7 -11.42 -1.95 -26.45
C ALA A 7 -12.87 -2.52 -26.45
N SER A 8 -13.08 -3.77 -26.02
CA SER A 8 -14.41 -4.36 -25.90
C SER A 8 -15.30 -3.80 -24.78
N GLY A 9 -14.82 -2.87 -23.95
CA GLY A 9 -15.57 -2.30 -22.83
C GLY A 9 -15.39 -3.00 -21.47
N LYS A 10 -14.46 -3.96 -21.36
CA LYS A 10 -14.14 -4.68 -20.09
C LYS A 10 -13.96 -3.75 -18.89
N GLY A 11 -13.08 -2.75 -19.00
CA GLY A 11 -12.79 -1.84 -17.89
C GLY A 11 -14.03 -1.11 -17.38
N THR A 12 -14.88 -0.62 -18.30
CA THR A 12 -16.16 0.02 -17.96
C THR A 12 -17.08 -0.93 -17.21
N GLN A 13 -17.21 -2.18 -17.67
CA GLN A 13 -18.02 -3.19 -16.99
C GLN A 13 -17.42 -3.56 -15.62
N CYS A 14 -16.09 -3.66 -15.51
CA CYS A 14 -15.40 -3.92 -14.25
C CYS A 14 -15.71 -2.86 -13.20
N GLU A 15 -15.64 -1.57 -13.56
CA GLU A 15 -15.97 -0.46 -12.66
C GLU A 15 -17.41 -0.59 -12.11
N MET A 16 -18.37 -0.88 -12.99
CA MET A 16 -19.78 -1.05 -12.59
C MET A 16 -19.99 -2.30 -11.72
N ILE A 17 -19.30 -3.42 -12.03
CA ILE A 17 -19.35 -4.65 -11.22
C ILE A 17 -18.78 -4.38 -9.82
N VAL A 18 -17.64 -3.71 -9.71
CA VAL A 18 -17.03 -3.36 -8.42
C VAL A 18 -17.96 -2.49 -7.59
N GLN A 19 -18.57 -1.46 -8.20
CA GLN A 19 -19.49 -0.56 -7.51
C GLN A 19 -20.72 -1.29 -6.95
N LYS A 20 -21.28 -2.24 -7.70
CA LYS A 20 -22.51 -2.96 -7.30
C LYS A 20 -22.25 -4.14 -6.36
N PHE A 21 -21.21 -4.92 -6.62
CA PHE A 21 -20.98 -6.20 -5.95
C PHE A 21 -19.82 -6.17 -4.94
N GLY A 22 -19.04 -5.09 -4.89
CA GLY A 22 -17.97 -4.90 -3.90
C GLY A 22 -16.77 -5.84 -4.04
N VAL A 23 -16.67 -6.57 -5.15
CA VAL A 23 -15.56 -7.48 -5.46
C VAL A 23 -14.27 -6.71 -5.73
N VAL A 24 -13.13 -7.35 -5.49
CA VAL A 24 -11.82 -6.76 -5.75
C VAL A 24 -11.46 -6.87 -7.24
N HIS A 25 -11.28 -5.73 -7.92
CA HIS A 25 -10.82 -5.70 -9.31
C HIS A 25 -9.31 -5.89 -9.40
N ILE A 26 -8.90 -6.87 -10.21
CA ILE A 26 -7.52 -7.23 -10.47
C ILE A 26 -7.29 -7.14 -11.98
N SER A 27 -6.71 -6.04 -12.42
CA SER A 27 -6.40 -5.78 -13.83
C SER A 27 -4.91 -5.97 -14.08
N THR A 28 -4.53 -6.98 -14.88
CA THR A 28 -3.11 -7.19 -15.23
C THR A 28 -2.52 -6.02 -16.00
N GLY A 29 -3.33 -5.33 -16.79
CA GLY A 29 -2.89 -4.15 -17.52
C GLY A 29 -2.55 -2.99 -16.60
N ASP A 30 -3.34 -2.77 -15.55
CA ASP A 30 -3.07 -1.71 -14.58
C ASP A 30 -1.92 -2.06 -13.65
N LEU A 31 -1.83 -3.33 -13.22
CA LEU A 31 -0.68 -3.82 -12.44
C LEU A 31 0.63 -3.63 -13.23
N LEU A 32 0.69 -4.06 -14.50
CA LEU A 32 1.89 -3.88 -15.34
C LEU A 32 2.21 -2.39 -15.57
N ARG A 33 1.20 -1.54 -15.79
CA ARG A 33 1.42 -0.09 -15.94
C ARG A 33 1.94 0.53 -14.64
N ALA A 34 1.43 0.12 -13.49
CA ALA A 34 1.91 0.58 -12.20
C ALA A 34 3.39 0.21 -11.99
N GLU A 35 3.78 -1.02 -12.32
CA GLU A 35 5.19 -1.47 -12.29
C GLU A 35 6.08 -0.65 -13.22
N VAL A 36 5.63 -0.39 -14.46
CA VAL A 36 6.35 0.44 -15.45
C VAL A 36 6.52 1.87 -14.94
N SER A 37 5.46 2.46 -14.37
CA SER A 37 5.49 3.81 -13.81
C SER A 37 6.36 3.92 -12.56
N ALA A 38 6.40 2.87 -11.73
CA ALA A 38 7.24 2.79 -10.54
C ALA A 38 8.73 2.50 -10.86
N GLY A 39 9.05 2.20 -12.13
CA GLY A 39 10.42 1.93 -12.56
C GLY A 39 11.02 0.65 -11.96
N THR A 40 10.19 -0.31 -11.54
CA THR A 40 10.64 -1.57 -10.95
C THR A 40 11.38 -2.42 -11.99
N GLU A 41 12.14 -3.41 -11.54
CA GLU A 41 12.82 -4.33 -12.46
C GLU A 41 11.83 -5.08 -13.36
N ILE A 42 10.68 -5.49 -12.80
CA ILE A 42 9.58 -6.11 -13.53
C ILE A 42 8.97 -5.12 -14.52
N GLY A 43 8.74 -3.88 -14.10
CA GLY A 43 8.21 -2.80 -14.93
C GLY A 43 9.10 -2.49 -16.14
N ASN A 44 10.41 -2.38 -15.93
CA ASN A 44 11.37 -2.11 -17.00
C ASN A 44 11.38 -3.24 -18.05
N LYS A 45 11.34 -4.50 -17.61
CA LYS A 45 11.22 -5.66 -18.51
C LYS A 45 9.87 -5.66 -19.24
N ALA A 46 8.77 -5.41 -18.52
CA ALA A 46 7.43 -5.39 -19.09
C ALA A 46 7.24 -4.27 -20.14
N LYS A 47 7.89 -3.12 -19.94
CA LYS A 47 7.80 -1.93 -20.80
C LYS A 47 8.14 -2.23 -22.27
N GLU A 48 9.15 -3.05 -22.51
CA GLU A 48 9.60 -3.41 -23.87
C GLU A 48 8.53 -4.24 -24.62
N TYR A 49 7.96 -5.25 -23.95
CA TYR A 49 6.87 -6.07 -24.50
C TYR A 49 5.61 -5.24 -24.75
N MET A 50 5.24 -4.37 -23.80
CA MET A 50 4.08 -3.49 -23.93
C MET A 50 4.22 -2.49 -25.08
N ASN A 51 5.39 -1.87 -25.23
CA ASN A 51 5.65 -0.90 -26.31
C ASN A 51 5.60 -1.55 -27.70
N SER A 52 6.01 -2.82 -27.81
CA SER A 52 5.98 -3.63 -29.04
C SER A 52 4.64 -4.33 -29.28
N GLY A 53 3.64 -4.15 -28.40
CA GLY A 53 2.32 -4.78 -28.52
C GLY A 53 2.31 -6.29 -28.25
N ARG A 54 3.41 -6.85 -27.71
CA ARG A 54 3.54 -8.26 -27.34
C ARG A 54 3.03 -8.53 -25.92
N LEU A 55 2.76 -9.79 -25.62
CA LEU A 55 2.46 -10.21 -24.25
C LEU A 55 3.74 -10.22 -23.42
N VAL A 56 3.64 -9.74 -22.18
CA VAL A 56 4.68 -9.91 -21.16
C VAL A 56 4.76 -11.41 -20.82
N PRO A 57 5.97 -11.98 -20.58
CA PRO A 57 6.13 -13.39 -20.27
C PRO A 57 5.18 -13.91 -19.18
N ASP A 58 4.58 -15.07 -19.43
CA ASP A 58 3.49 -15.64 -18.62
C ASP A 58 3.89 -15.84 -17.15
N GLU A 59 5.15 -16.21 -16.88
CA GLU A 59 5.68 -16.39 -15.52
C GLU A 59 5.61 -15.10 -14.70
N ILE A 60 5.94 -13.96 -15.31
CA ILE A 60 5.93 -12.64 -14.66
C ILE A 60 4.49 -12.25 -14.34
N VAL A 61 3.60 -12.37 -15.32
CA VAL A 61 2.19 -11.98 -15.16
C VAL A 61 1.51 -12.90 -14.14
N THR A 62 1.78 -14.20 -14.18
CA THR A 62 1.24 -15.18 -13.26
C THR A 62 1.69 -14.90 -11.83
N ALA A 63 2.99 -14.71 -11.58
CA ALA A 63 3.49 -14.37 -10.24
C ALA A 63 2.82 -13.11 -9.67
N MET A 64 2.66 -12.07 -10.50
CA MET A 64 2.02 -10.82 -10.12
C MET A 64 0.53 -11.00 -9.79
N VAL A 65 -0.21 -11.75 -10.62
CA VAL A 65 -1.64 -12.04 -10.40
C VAL A 65 -1.84 -12.93 -9.18
N MET A 66 -1.02 -13.96 -8.98
CA MET A 66 -1.11 -14.84 -7.81
C MET A 66 -0.82 -14.08 -6.52
N THR A 67 0.16 -13.18 -6.52
CA THR A 67 0.42 -12.29 -5.39
C THR A 67 -0.83 -11.49 -5.04
N ARG A 68 -1.49 -10.89 -6.04
CA ARG A 68 -2.71 -10.11 -5.81
C ARG A 68 -3.91 -10.94 -5.36
N LEU A 69 -4.10 -12.13 -5.94
CA LEU A 69 -5.18 -13.07 -5.59
C LEU A 69 -5.01 -13.66 -4.19
N SER A 70 -3.77 -13.75 -3.70
CA SER A 70 -3.46 -14.32 -2.38
C SER A 70 -3.81 -13.39 -1.21
N LEU A 71 -4.09 -12.11 -1.48
CA LEU A 71 -4.43 -11.11 -0.47
C LEU A 71 -5.82 -11.36 0.14
N GLU A 72 -5.98 -11.05 1.42
CA GLU A 72 -7.19 -11.44 2.16
C GLU A 72 -8.43 -10.64 1.73
N ASP A 73 -8.26 -9.41 1.22
CA ASP A 73 -9.35 -8.62 0.64
C ASP A 73 -10.04 -9.34 -0.53
N VAL A 74 -9.24 -10.05 -1.34
CA VAL A 74 -9.72 -10.89 -2.45
C VAL A 74 -10.43 -12.14 -1.94
N LYS A 75 -9.91 -12.78 -0.87
CA LYS A 75 -10.54 -13.97 -0.30
C LYS A 75 -11.87 -13.65 0.37
N GLU A 76 -11.98 -12.50 1.05
CA GLU A 76 -13.18 -12.07 1.75
C GLU A 76 -14.25 -11.52 0.81
N LYS A 77 -13.87 -10.63 -0.12
CA LYS A 77 -14.82 -9.93 -0.99
C LYS A 77 -15.03 -10.62 -2.35
N GLY A 78 -14.23 -11.63 -2.66
CA GLY A 78 -14.15 -12.22 -3.99
C GLY A 78 -13.33 -11.35 -4.96
N TRP A 79 -13.02 -11.91 -6.11
CA TRP A 79 -12.17 -11.27 -7.12
C TRP A 79 -12.88 -11.12 -8.46
N LEU A 80 -12.50 -10.07 -9.16
CA LEU A 80 -12.78 -9.83 -10.56
C LEU A 80 -11.45 -9.72 -11.31
N LEU A 81 -11.03 -10.82 -11.94
CA LEU A 81 -9.89 -10.83 -12.84
C LEU A 81 -10.27 -10.21 -14.19
N ASP A 82 -9.52 -9.19 -14.58
CA ASP A 82 -9.64 -8.48 -15.86
C ASP A 82 -8.34 -8.61 -16.66
N GLY A 83 -8.46 -9.20 -17.84
CA GLY A 83 -7.33 -9.38 -18.74
C GLY A 83 -6.34 -10.45 -18.28
N TYR A 84 -6.78 -11.43 -17.48
CA TYR A 84 -6.06 -12.66 -17.17
C TYR A 84 -7.07 -13.79 -16.95
N PRO A 85 -6.80 -15.01 -17.46
CA PRO A 85 -5.66 -15.41 -18.29
C PRO A 85 -5.77 -14.92 -19.76
N ARG A 86 -4.63 -14.83 -20.46
CA ARG A 86 -4.51 -14.45 -21.89
C ARG A 86 -3.80 -15.51 -22.76
N SER A 87 -3.33 -16.60 -22.16
CA SER A 87 -2.73 -17.76 -22.82
C SER A 87 -3.22 -19.03 -22.13
N SER A 88 -3.11 -20.17 -22.82
CA SER A 88 -3.41 -21.48 -22.23
C SER A 88 -2.54 -21.76 -21.00
N ALA A 89 -1.25 -21.42 -21.04
CA ALA A 89 -0.33 -21.63 -19.92
C ALA A 89 -0.74 -20.84 -18.66
N GLN A 90 -1.26 -19.62 -18.81
CA GLN A 90 -1.81 -18.84 -17.70
C GLN A 90 -3.08 -19.50 -17.13
N ALA A 91 -3.98 -20.01 -18.00
CA ALA A 91 -5.19 -20.71 -17.56
C ALA A 91 -4.86 -22.01 -16.82
N GLU A 92 -3.93 -22.82 -17.33
CA GLU A 92 -3.43 -24.01 -16.65
C GLU A 92 -2.80 -23.70 -15.29
N SER A 93 -2.12 -22.56 -15.18
CA SER A 93 -1.50 -22.13 -13.92
C SER A 93 -2.54 -21.84 -12.84
N LEU A 94 -3.69 -21.24 -13.20
CA LEU A 94 -4.82 -21.04 -12.28
C LEU A 94 -5.41 -22.36 -11.82
N GLU A 95 -5.63 -23.30 -12.75
CA GLU A 95 -6.18 -24.63 -12.44
C GLU A 95 -5.25 -25.43 -11.52
N LYS A 96 -3.94 -25.45 -11.80
CA LYS A 96 -2.94 -26.13 -10.95
C LYS A 96 -2.92 -25.60 -9.51
N LEU A 97 -3.28 -24.33 -9.32
CA LEU A 97 -3.33 -23.67 -8.02
C LEU A 97 -4.73 -23.76 -7.36
N ASN A 98 -5.68 -24.49 -7.97
CA ASN A 98 -7.07 -24.59 -7.53
C ASN A 98 -7.77 -23.22 -7.43
N ILE A 99 -7.40 -22.25 -8.27
CA ILE A 99 -8.06 -20.95 -8.36
C ILE A 99 -8.94 -20.94 -9.61
N ARG A 100 -10.19 -21.39 -9.45
CA ARG A 100 -11.17 -21.47 -10.54
C ARG A 100 -12.24 -20.38 -10.41
N PRO A 101 -12.60 -19.67 -11.48
CA PRO A 101 -13.71 -18.71 -11.44
C PRO A 101 -15.05 -19.41 -11.28
N ASP A 102 -15.94 -18.80 -10.48
CA ASP A 102 -17.36 -19.16 -10.47
C ASP A 102 -18.06 -18.81 -11.80
N VAL A 103 -17.59 -17.74 -12.45
CA VAL A 103 -18.13 -17.20 -13.70
C VAL A 103 -17.02 -16.71 -14.59
N TYR A 104 -17.10 -17.08 -15.85
CA TYR A 104 -16.28 -16.51 -16.90
C TYR A 104 -17.13 -15.74 -17.90
N ILE A 105 -17.00 -14.42 -17.91
CA ILE A 105 -17.75 -13.53 -18.81
C ILE A 105 -16.86 -13.18 -20.00
N MET A 106 -17.33 -13.40 -21.23
CA MET A 106 -16.62 -13.02 -22.44
C MET A 106 -17.42 -11.99 -23.22
N LEU A 107 -16.88 -10.77 -23.33
CA LEU A 107 -17.48 -9.71 -24.15
C LEU A 107 -17.13 -9.93 -25.62
N ASP A 108 -18.15 -10.15 -26.45
CA ASP A 108 -18.04 -10.29 -27.90
C ASP A 108 -18.37 -8.96 -28.58
N VAL A 109 -17.47 -8.49 -29.44
CA VAL A 109 -17.65 -7.22 -30.16
C VAL A 109 -17.01 -7.37 -31.54
N PRO A 110 -17.65 -6.90 -32.62
CA PRO A 110 -17.07 -6.89 -33.97
C PRO A 110 -15.73 -6.13 -34.06
N ASP A 111 -14.80 -6.64 -34.86
CA ASP A 111 -13.44 -6.11 -35.04
C ASP A 111 -13.40 -4.64 -35.47
N ASP A 112 -14.25 -4.28 -36.42
CA ASP A 112 -14.37 -2.93 -36.98
C ASP A 112 -14.73 -1.91 -35.90
N ILE A 113 -15.61 -2.29 -34.98
CA ILE A 113 -16.02 -1.45 -33.85
C ILE A 113 -14.90 -1.35 -32.81
N LEU A 114 -14.14 -2.42 -32.59
CA LEU A 114 -13.03 -2.43 -31.62
C LEU A 114 -11.89 -1.49 -32.01
N ILE A 115 -11.57 -1.44 -33.31
CA ILE A 115 -10.52 -0.54 -33.83
C ILE A 115 -10.95 0.92 -33.62
N ASP A 116 -12.18 1.28 -34.01
CA ASP A 116 -12.71 2.64 -33.84
C ASP A 116 -12.73 3.06 -32.36
N ARG A 117 -13.25 2.19 -31.49
CA ARG A 117 -13.28 2.41 -30.02
C ARG A 117 -11.90 2.64 -29.42
N CYS A 118 -10.86 2.00 -29.98
CA CYS A 118 -9.52 2.11 -29.43
C CYS A 118 -8.84 3.42 -29.85
N VAL A 119 -8.98 3.83 -31.11
CA VAL A 119 -8.41 5.09 -31.63
C VAL A 119 -9.10 6.30 -30.98
N GLY A 120 -10.40 6.19 -30.68
CA GLY A 120 -11.18 7.22 -30.00
C GLY A 120 -10.96 7.32 -28.49
N ARG A 121 -10.19 6.42 -27.86
CA ARG A 121 -9.98 6.39 -26.41
C ARG A 121 -9.05 7.51 -25.93
N ARG A 122 -9.37 8.12 -24.80
CA ARG A 122 -8.57 9.14 -24.12
C ARG A 122 -8.46 8.83 -22.63
N LEU A 123 -7.36 9.24 -22.02
CA LEU A 123 -7.06 9.06 -20.60
C LEU A 123 -6.88 10.43 -19.96
N ASP A 124 -7.55 10.69 -18.84
CA ASP A 124 -7.21 11.83 -17.99
C ASP A 124 -6.03 11.44 -17.07
N PRO A 125 -4.85 12.07 -17.21
CA PRO A 125 -3.67 11.70 -16.44
C PRO A 125 -3.79 12.00 -14.94
N LEU A 126 -4.70 12.89 -14.53
CA LEU A 126 -4.88 13.25 -13.11
C LEU A 126 -5.85 12.33 -12.38
N THR A 127 -6.93 11.91 -13.04
CA THR A 127 -7.98 11.09 -12.43
C THR A 127 -7.88 9.61 -12.79
N GLY A 128 -7.12 9.26 -13.83
CA GLY A 128 -7.06 7.91 -14.38
C GLY A 128 -8.32 7.51 -15.16
N LYS A 129 -9.34 8.37 -15.24
CA LYS A 129 -10.60 8.08 -15.95
C LYS A 129 -10.39 7.97 -17.45
N ILE A 130 -11.08 7.02 -18.06
CA ILE A 130 -11.08 6.77 -19.50
C ILE A 130 -12.28 7.49 -20.13
N TYR A 131 -12.02 8.25 -21.18
CA TYR A 131 -13.01 8.94 -22.00
C TYR A 131 -12.97 8.40 -23.44
N HIS A 132 -14.01 8.70 -24.21
CA HIS A 132 -14.05 8.45 -25.65
C HIS A 132 -14.50 9.71 -26.36
N ILE A 133 -13.86 10.07 -27.48
CA ILE A 133 -14.13 11.34 -28.20
C ILE A 133 -15.63 11.50 -28.52
N THR A 134 -16.29 10.40 -28.93
CA THR A 134 -17.71 10.39 -29.33
C THR A 134 -18.64 9.78 -28.28
N ASN A 135 -18.38 8.56 -27.84
CA ASN A 135 -19.32 7.78 -26.99
C ASN A 135 -19.35 8.19 -25.51
N CYS A 136 -18.30 8.85 -25.00
CA CYS A 136 -18.21 9.27 -23.61
C CYS A 136 -17.26 10.47 -23.50
N PRO A 137 -17.63 11.63 -24.09
CA PRO A 137 -16.79 12.81 -24.06
C PRO A 137 -16.71 13.38 -22.64
N PRO A 138 -15.65 14.11 -22.28
CA PRO A 138 -15.60 14.81 -21.00
C PRO A 138 -16.59 15.98 -20.99
N ASP A 139 -17.30 16.15 -19.88
CA ASP A 139 -18.23 17.27 -19.72
C ASP A 139 -17.54 18.62 -19.44
N ASN A 140 -16.28 18.57 -18.96
CA ASN A 140 -15.51 19.75 -18.56
C ASN A 140 -14.39 20.05 -19.59
N GLU A 141 -14.33 21.30 -20.07
CA GLU A 141 -13.31 21.79 -21.00
C GLU A 141 -11.88 21.68 -20.45
N GLU A 142 -11.69 21.84 -19.13
CA GLU A 142 -10.38 21.65 -18.50
C GLU A 142 -9.92 20.18 -18.58
N ILE A 143 -10.85 19.25 -18.46
CA ILE A 143 -10.56 17.82 -18.63
C ILE A 143 -10.25 17.54 -20.09
N LYS A 144 -11.03 18.08 -21.03
CA LYS A 144 -10.78 17.91 -22.48
C LYS A 144 -9.37 18.35 -22.88
N ALA A 145 -8.90 19.48 -22.36
CA ALA A 145 -7.59 20.04 -22.70
C ALA A 145 -6.40 19.18 -22.23
N ARG A 146 -6.56 18.40 -21.16
CA ARG A 146 -5.48 17.59 -20.57
C ARG A 146 -5.53 16.10 -20.93
N LEU A 147 -6.51 15.68 -21.72
CA LEU A 147 -6.63 14.29 -22.15
C LEU A 147 -5.43 13.85 -22.99
N VAL A 148 -4.92 12.66 -22.70
CA VAL A 148 -3.82 12.04 -23.46
C VAL A 148 -4.25 10.72 -24.09
N THR A 149 -3.64 10.38 -25.22
CA THR A 149 -3.77 9.04 -25.83
C THR A 149 -2.68 8.14 -25.25
N ARG A 150 -3.01 6.88 -25.00
CA ARG A 150 -1.98 5.92 -24.55
C ARG A 150 -1.04 5.58 -25.69
N SER A 151 0.23 5.31 -25.39
CA SER A 151 1.26 4.99 -26.39
C SER A 151 1.00 3.66 -27.15
N ASP A 152 0.08 2.83 -26.64
CA ASP A 152 -0.34 1.55 -27.22
C ASP A 152 -1.67 1.61 -27.98
N ASP A 153 -2.29 2.79 -28.13
CA ASP A 153 -3.60 2.99 -28.77
C ASP A 153 -3.50 3.42 -30.25
N THR A 154 -2.43 3.03 -30.95
CA THR A 154 -2.30 3.23 -32.40
C THR A 154 -2.97 2.10 -33.19
N GLU A 155 -3.52 2.41 -34.36
CA GLU A 155 -4.24 1.44 -35.20
C GLU A 155 -3.43 0.16 -35.47
N GLU A 156 -2.15 0.31 -35.82
CA GLU A 156 -1.23 -0.82 -36.07
C GLU A 156 -1.06 -1.72 -34.84
N LYS A 157 -0.88 -1.11 -33.65
CA LYS A 157 -0.72 -1.86 -32.39
C LYS A 157 -2.01 -2.53 -31.97
N VAL A 158 -3.15 -1.90 -32.22
CA VAL A 158 -4.48 -2.46 -31.94
C VAL A 158 -4.73 -3.70 -32.80
N LYS A 159 -4.43 -3.65 -34.10
CA LYS A 159 -4.54 -4.81 -35.00
C LYS A 159 -3.65 -5.96 -34.54
N SER A 160 -2.40 -5.68 -34.19
CA SER A 160 -1.47 -6.69 -33.66
C SER A 160 -2.02 -7.36 -32.37
N ARG A 161 -2.51 -6.56 -31.42
CA ARG A 161 -3.11 -7.07 -30.17
C ARG A 161 -4.39 -7.86 -30.40
N LEU A 162 -5.21 -7.47 -31.36
CA LEU A 162 -6.43 -8.17 -31.73
C LEU A 162 -6.10 -9.55 -32.32
N GLN A 163 -5.07 -9.63 -33.17
CA GLN A 163 -4.60 -10.91 -33.73
C GLN A 163 -4.09 -11.85 -32.63
N ILE A 164 -3.26 -11.36 -31.72
CA ILE A 164 -2.76 -12.15 -30.57
C ILE A 164 -3.91 -12.62 -29.68
N TYR A 165 -4.89 -11.75 -29.42
CA TYR A 165 -6.09 -12.13 -28.67
C TYR A 165 -6.83 -13.28 -29.36
N LYS A 166 -7.08 -13.20 -30.67
CA LYS A 166 -7.79 -14.26 -31.41
C LYS A 166 -7.06 -15.59 -31.41
N GLN A 167 -5.73 -15.57 -31.55
CA GLN A 167 -4.91 -16.78 -31.51
C GLN A 167 -5.01 -17.54 -30.18
N ASN A 168 -5.20 -16.82 -29.06
CA ASN A 168 -5.23 -17.42 -27.73
C ASN A 168 -6.64 -17.55 -27.14
N ALA A 169 -7.63 -16.81 -27.64
CA ALA A 169 -8.96 -16.70 -27.06
C ALA A 169 -9.67 -18.06 -27.00
N GLU A 170 -9.58 -18.85 -28.07
CA GLU A 170 -10.21 -20.17 -28.14
C GLU A 170 -9.62 -21.10 -27.07
N ALA A 171 -8.29 -21.18 -26.99
CA ALA A 171 -7.58 -22.01 -26.02
C ALA A 171 -7.93 -21.64 -24.57
N VAL A 172 -8.04 -20.35 -24.25
CA VAL A 172 -8.46 -19.90 -22.90
C VAL A 172 -9.94 -20.20 -22.65
N SER A 173 -10.80 -19.92 -23.62
CA SER A 173 -12.24 -20.15 -23.47
C SER A 173 -12.59 -21.63 -23.30
N SER A 174 -11.85 -22.53 -23.96
CA SER A 174 -12.05 -23.98 -23.86
C SER A 174 -11.83 -24.52 -22.44
N THR A 175 -10.96 -23.90 -21.64
CA THR A 175 -10.69 -24.30 -20.24
C THR A 175 -11.88 -24.06 -19.31
N TYR A 176 -12.71 -23.05 -19.62
CA TYR A 176 -13.77 -22.56 -18.74
C TYR A 176 -15.17 -22.65 -19.38
N LEU A 177 -15.39 -23.57 -20.33
CA LEU A 177 -16.67 -23.72 -21.06
C LEU A 177 -17.87 -23.96 -20.14
N ASP A 178 -17.66 -24.62 -19.01
CA ASP A 178 -18.66 -24.93 -17.99
C ASP A 178 -19.19 -23.69 -17.25
N VAL A 179 -18.37 -22.64 -17.14
CA VAL A 179 -18.70 -21.38 -16.46
C VAL A 179 -18.74 -20.18 -17.43
N LEU A 180 -18.64 -20.42 -18.74
CA LEU A 180 -18.57 -19.40 -19.78
C LEU A 180 -19.95 -18.79 -20.07
N ASN A 181 -20.01 -17.46 -20.02
CA ASN A 181 -21.15 -16.64 -20.41
C ASN A 181 -20.68 -15.63 -21.46
N LYS A 182 -21.11 -15.83 -22.70
CA LYS A 182 -20.78 -14.93 -23.81
C LYS A 182 -21.84 -13.83 -23.90
N ILE A 183 -21.41 -12.57 -23.83
CA ILE A 183 -22.29 -11.40 -23.78
C ILE A 183 -21.93 -10.46 -24.93
N ASP A 184 -22.95 -9.93 -25.61
CA ASP A 184 -22.77 -8.95 -26.68
C ASP A 184 -22.33 -7.59 -26.10
N GLY A 185 -21.10 -7.18 -26.38
CA GLY A 185 -20.53 -5.90 -25.96
C GLY A 185 -20.77 -4.76 -26.97
N ASN A 186 -21.55 -5.00 -28.03
CA ASN A 186 -21.95 -3.99 -29.01
C ASN A 186 -23.25 -3.25 -28.66
N CYS A 187 -23.65 -3.29 -27.38
CA CYS A 187 -24.80 -2.58 -26.85
C CYS A 187 -24.37 -1.37 -25.98
N PRO A 188 -25.29 -0.45 -25.62
CA PRO A 188 -25.03 0.56 -24.61
C PRO A 188 -24.51 -0.06 -23.30
N LYS A 189 -23.61 0.65 -22.61
CA LYS A 189 -22.89 0.10 -21.44
C LYS A 189 -23.82 -0.35 -20.30
N GLU A 190 -24.96 0.31 -20.15
CA GLU A 190 -26.00 0.00 -19.17
C GLU A 190 -26.67 -1.33 -19.47
N VAL A 191 -27.00 -1.59 -20.74
CA VAL A 191 -27.65 -2.85 -21.19
C VAL A 191 -26.71 -4.03 -20.98
N VAL A 192 -25.43 -3.86 -21.36
CA VAL A 192 -24.39 -4.89 -21.13
C VAL A 192 -24.25 -5.17 -19.63
N PHE A 193 -24.28 -4.14 -18.80
CA PHE A 193 -24.17 -4.28 -17.35
C PHE A 193 -25.38 -4.96 -16.72
N GLU A 194 -26.60 -4.67 -17.20
CA GLU A 194 -27.82 -5.33 -16.75
C GLU A 194 -27.75 -6.85 -16.99
N GLU A 195 -27.29 -7.27 -18.17
CA GLU A 195 -27.12 -8.68 -18.51
C GLU A 195 -26.08 -9.36 -17.60
N ILE A 196 -24.90 -8.74 -17.45
CA ILE A 196 -23.85 -9.21 -16.53
C ILE A 196 -24.38 -9.30 -15.10
N SER A 197 -25.07 -8.27 -14.63
CA SER A 197 -25.62 -8.22 -13.28
C SER A 197 -26.65 -9.34 -13.08
N SER A 198 -27.46 -9.65 -14.08
CA SER A 198 -28.43 -10.75 -14.02
C SER A 198 -27.72 -12.09 -13.83
N VAL A 199 -26.61 -12.34 -14.54
CA VAL A 199 -25.80 -13.56 -14.38
C VAL A 199 -25.24 -13.64 -12.95
N LEU A 200 -24.61 -12.56 -12.46
CA LEU A 200 -24.01 -12.53 -11.12
C LEU A 200 -25.04 -12.66 -9.99
N SER A 201 -26.20 -12.03 -10.13
CA SER A 201 -27.27 -12.11 -9.12
C SER A 201 -27.92 -13.50 -9.04
N ARG A 202 -28.03 -14.24 -10.16
CA ARG A 202 -28.51 -15.64 -10.12
C ARG A 202 -27.58 -16.51 -9.26
N LEU A 203 -26.27 -16.36 -9.45
CA LEU A 203 -25.28 -17.14 -8.71
C LEU A 203 -25.22 -16.81 -7.23
N GLN A 204 -25.47 -15.56 -6.84
CA GLN A 204 -25.60 -15.21 -5.43
C GLN A 204 -26.78 -15.95 -4.78
N LYS A 205 -27.93 -16.01 -5.46
CA LYS A 205 -29.11 -16.75 -4.99
C LYS A 205 -28.84 -18.25 -4.87
N ASP A 206 -28.25 -18.86 -5.89
CA ASP A 206 -27.93 -20.29 -5.90
C ASP A 206 -26.93 -20.67 -4.77
N LYS A 207 -26.01 -19.75 -4.41
CA LYS A 207 -25.06 -19.91 -3.29
C LYS A 207 -25.67 -19.65 -1.91
N GLU A 208 -26.73 -18.84 -1.81
CA GLU A 208 -27.45 -18.59 -0.56
C GLU A 208 -28.40 -19.74 -0.22
N GLU A 209 -29.09 -20.30 -1.22
CA GLU A 209 -30.01 -21.43 -1.06
C GLU A 209 -29.29 -22.75 -0.72
N SER A 210 -27.98 -22.85 -0.98
CA SER A 210 -27.16 -24.04 -0.71
C SER A 210 -26.43 -24.05 0.64
N LYS A 211 -26.58 -23.03 1.51
CA LYS A 211 -25.97 -23.00 2.85
C LYS A 211 -26.95 -23.48 3.95
N PRO A 212 -26.57 -24.45 4.82
CA PRO A 212 -27.41 -24.83 5.97
C PRO A 212 -27.42 -23.73 7.03
N GLY A 213 -28.62 -23.47 7.56
CA GLY A 213 -29.03 -22.21 8.20
C GLY A 213 -28.22 -21.70 9.40
N LYS A 214 -28.12 -20.37 9.47
CA LYS A 214 -27.89 -19.63 10.72
C LYS A 214 -28.99 -18.60 10.92
N LEU A 215 -29.63 -18.71 12.07
CA LEU A 215 -30.75 -17.91 12.55
C LEU A 215 -30.37 -16.43 12.71
N ALA A 216 -31.27 -15.56 12.28
CA ALA A 216 -31.20 -14.11 12.45
C ALA A 216 -31.27 -13.69 13.92
N THR A 217 -30.54 -12.63 14.29
CA THR A 217 -30.94 -11.75 15.40
C THR A 217 -30.68 -10.30 15.02
N ASN A 218 -31.70 -9.49 15.28
CA ASN A 218 -31.84 -8.07 14.94
C ASN A 218 -31.13 -7.13 15.91
N ASP A 219 -30.98 -5.90 15.43
CA ASP A 219 -30.38 -4.71 16.02
C ASP A 219 -30.75 -4.33 17.46
N SER A 220 -29.80 -3.59 18.05
CA SER A 220 -29.94 -2.38 18.86
C SER A 220 -29.36 -2.46 20.28
N GLN A 221 -28.29 -1.69 20.53
CA GLN A 221 -28.17 -0.69 21.60
C GLN A 221 -26.71 -0.24 21.77
N PHE A 222 -26.49 1.05 21.53
CA PHE A 222 -25.38 1.81 22.06
C PHE A 222 -25.47 1.86 23.60
N GLU A 223 -24.30 1.94 24.25
CA GLU A 223 -24.05 2.12 25.68
C GLU A 223 -24.26 0.91 26.62
N LYS A 224 -23.16 0.22 26.96
CA LYS A 224 -22.59 0.21 28.32
C LYS A 224 -21.28 -0.58 28.44
N SER A 225 -20.34 0.08 29.11
CA SER A 225 -19.25 -0.44 29.95
C SER A 225 -18.19 -1.39 29.36
N PHE A 226 -16.97 -0.85 29.30
CA PHE A 226 -15.69 -1.51 29.55
C PHE A 226 -15.77 -2.73 30.49
N SER A 227 -15.50 -3.92 29.97
CA SER A 227 -14.58 -4.90 30.56
C SER A 227 -14.47 -6.14 29.66
N ASP A 228 -13.51 -6.16 28.75
CA ASP A 228 -12.94 -7.40 28.23
C ASP A 228 -11.57 -7.11 27.60
N LYS A 229 -10.63 -6.74 28.47
CA LYS A 229 -9.20 -6.70 28.13
C LYS A 229 -8.73 -8.14 27.95
N LYS A 230 -8.76 -8.68 26.73
CA LYS A 230 -7.74 -9.64 26.29
C LYS A 230 -6.40 -8.88 26.26
N HIS A 231 -5.77 -8.73 27.41
CA HIS A 231 -4.43 -8.18 27.50
C HIS A 231 -3.47 -9.12 26.77
N TRP A 232 -2.92 -8.66 25.64
CA TRP A 232 -1.85 -9.36 24.95
C TRP A 232 -0.63 -9.41 25.89
N LYS A 233 -0.16 -10.61 26.24
CA LYS A 233 1.07 -10.79 27.04
C LYS A 233 2.36 -10.58 26.20
N GLY A 234 2.25 -9.93 25.05
CA GLY A 234 3.31 -9.78 24.04
C GLY A 234 2.76 -9.10 22.78
N ILE A 235 3.36 -9.36 21.62
CA ILE A 235 2.93 -8.78 20.33
C ILE A 235 1.80 -9.61 19.67
N PRO A 236 0.98 -9.01 18.79
CA PRO A 236 -0.08 -9.73 18.10
C PRO A 236 0.46 -10.84 17.20
N THR A 237 -0.38 -11.83 16.95
CA THR A 237 -0.09 -12.92 16.02
C THR A 237 -0.77 -12.66 14.68
N ARG A 238 -0.48 -13.48 13.66
CA ARG A 238 -1.00 -13.34 12.30
C ARG A 238 -0.62 -12.01 11.65
N LEU A 239 0.60 -11.55 11.93
CA LEU A 239 1.12 -10.30 11.38
C LEU A 239 1.40 -10.36 9.87
N ASN A 240 1.37 -11.57 9.29
CA ASN A 240 1.34 -11.82 7.85
C ASN A 240 -0.03 -11.57 7.19
N ASN A 241 -1.12 -11.49 7.96
CA ASN A 241 -2.45 -11.27 7.41
C ASN A 241 -2.68 -9.79 7.11
N ILE A 242 -2.86 -9.45 5.84
CA ILE A 242 -3.15 -8.09 5.40
C ILE A 242 -4.48 -8.11 4.61
N PRO A 243 -5.52 -7.35 5.02
CA PRO A 243 -5.49 -6.37 6.10
C PRO A 243 -5.33 -6.93 7.52
N HIS A 244 -4.69 -6.15 8.39
CA HIS A 244 -4.68 -6.45 9.82
C HIS A 244 -6.09 -6.23 10.39
N THR A 245 -6.51 -7.12 11.29
CA THR A 245 -7.79 -6.95 12.00
C THR A 245 -7.78 -5.64 12.78
N ARG A 246 -8.97 -5.09 13.07
CA ARG A 246 -9.09 -3.87 13.90
C ARG A 246 -8.39 -4.02 15.24
N GLU A 247 -8.39 -5.21 15.82
CA GLU A 247 -7.71 -5.54 17.08
C GLU A 247 -6.19 -5.41 16.98
N ILE A 248 -5.59 -5.93 15.90
CA ILE A 248 -4.15 -5.82 15.65
C ILE A 248 -3.75 -4.37 15.42
N ARG A 249 -4.51 -3.63 14.60
CA ARG A 249 -4.27 -2.20 14.37
C ARG A 249 -4.35 -1.41 15.67
N LYS A 250 -5.41 -1.63 16.46
CA LYS A 250 -5.61 -0.98 17.77
C LYS A 250 -4.46 -1.28 18.74
N TYR A 251 -3.94 -2.51 18.76
CA TYR A 251 -2.74 -2.83 19.55
C TYR A 251 -1.57 -1.91 19.18
N PHE A 252 -1.24 -1.79 17.89
CA PHE A 252 -0.11 -0.96 17.46
C PHE A 252 -0.36 0.52 17.73
N TYR A 253 -1.60 0.99 17.56
CA TYR A 253 -1.97 2.37 17.86
C TYR A 253 -1.78 2.69 19.35
N GLU A 254 -2.28 1.82 20.23
CA GLU A 254 -2.13 1.99 21.68
C GLU A 254 -0.66 1.90 22.11
N ASP A 255 0.11 0.99 21.53
CA ASP A 255 1.50 0.77 21.89
C ASP A 255 2.40 1.95 21.45
N VAL A 256 2.21 2.46 20.24
CA VAL A 256 2.88 3.68 19.75
C VAL A 256 2.46 4.89 20.57
N LEU A 257 1.17 5.04 20.88
CA LEU A 257 0.65 6.15 21.69
C LEU A 257 1.28 6.17 23.07
N GLN A 258 1.27 5.04 23.79
CA GLN A 258 1.84 4.94 25.12
C GLN A 258 3.34 5.25 25.14
N ALA A 259 4.09 4.71 24.17
CA ALA A 259 5.53 4.97 24.07
C ALA A 259 5.82 6.46 23.81
N THR A 260 5.03 7.08 22.93
CA THR A 260 5.17 8.50 22.58
C THR A 260 4.79 9.40 23.75
N GLN A 261 3.68 9.13 24.44
CA GLN A 261 3.25 9.89 25.63
C GLN A 261 4.29 9.82 26.76
N ARG A 262 4.87 8.64 27.02
CA ARG A 262 5.94 8.49 28.02
C ARG A 262 7.16 9.32 27.65
N ALA A 263 7.61 9.27 26.39
CA ALA A 263 8.76 10.03 25.95
C ALA A 263 8.53 11.55 26.01
N VAL A 264 7.36 12.03 25.58
CA VAL A 264 6.98 13.45 25.67
C VAL A 264 6.90 13.91 27.13
N ARG A 265 6.32 13.10 28.01
CA ARG A 265 6.21 13.40 29.45
C ARG A 265 7.58 13.50 30.13
N ASP A 266 8.55 12.72 29.68
CA ASP A 266 9.95 12.78 30.14
C ASP A 266 10.72 13.97 29.54
N GLY A 267 10.05 14.87 28.80
CA GLY A 267 10.64 16.10 28.26
C GLY A 267 11.45 15.89 26.97
N LYS A 268 11.27 14.76 26.28
CA LYS A 268 11.94 14.51 25.00
C LYS A 268 11.32 15.34 23.88
N THR A 269 12.14 16.06 23.14
CA THR A 269 11.68 17.04 22.15
C THR A 269 11.87 16.58 20.70
N ARG A 270 12.86 15.74 20.41
CA ARG A 270 13.09 15.18 19.07
C ARG A 270 12.86 13.69 19.09
N LEU A 271 11.67 13.27 18.65
CA LEU A 271 11.22 11.89 18.75
C LEU A 271 11.00 11.28 17.37
N LYS A 272 11.22 9.98 17.26
CA LYS A 272 10.81 9.22 16.08
C LYS A 272 10.15 7.89 16.44
N VAL A 273 9.10 7.58 15.68
CA VAL A 273 8.37 6.31 15.66
C VAL A 273 8.77 5.59 14.37
N GLU A 274 9.36 4.40 14.49
CA GLU A 274 9.71 3.54 13.35
C GLU A 274 8.87 2.25 13.43
N ILE A 275 7.70 2.23 12.80
CA ILE A 275 6.77 1.09 12.76
C ILE A 275 6.69 0.51 11.35
N ASN A 276 7.40 -0.59 11.13
CA ASN A 276 7.54 -1.28 9.86
C ASN A 276 6.71 -2.57 9.84
N ILE A 277 5.39 -2.41 9.96
CA ILE A 277 4.43 -3.45 9.57
C ILE A 277 3.87 -3.13 8.18
N PRO A 278 3.48 -4.12 7.37
CA PRO A 278 3.04 -3.89 5.99
C PRO A 278 2.02 -2.76 5.80
N GLU A 279 0.99 -2.67 6.64
CA GLU A 279 -0.04 -1.61 6.52
C GLU A 279 0.38 -0.22 6.98
N LEU A 280 1.40 -0.13 7.85
CA LEU A 280 1.87 1.15 8.38
C LEU A 280 3.16 1.63 7.72
N ASN A 281 3.75 0.83 6.84
CA ASN A 281 4.95 1.21 6.10
C ASN A 281 4.57 1.76 4.72
N PRO A 282 4.73 3.08 4.48
CA PRO A 282 4.45 3.70 3.17
C PRO A 282 5.31 3.13 2.02
N GLU A 283 6.44 2.48 2.32
CA GLU A 283 7.27 1.83 1.30
C GLU A 283 6.64 0.54 0.76
N MET A 284 5.93 -0.20 1.63
CA MET A 284 5.39 -1.52 1.30
C MET A 284 3.98 -1.43 0.71
N ASP A 285 3.17 -0.46 1.14
CA ASP A 285 1.82 -0.27 0.64
C ASP A 285 1.49 1.20 0.39
N VAL A 286 1.83 1.65 -0.82
CA VAL A 286 1.55 3.01 -1.33
C VAL A 286 0.04 3.30 -1.33
N TYR A 287 -0.82 2.27 -1.41
CA TYR A 287 -2.28 2.41 -1.50
C TYR A 287 -2.97 2.44 -0.13
N ARG A 288 -2.28 2.08 0.96
CA ARG A 288 -2.84 2.03 2.33
C ARG A 288 -2.25 3.04 3.31
N ILE A 289 -1.75 4.18 2.82
CA ILE A 289 -1.34 5.29 3.70
C ILE A 289 -2.44 5.71 4.70
N GLY A 290 -3.72 5.45 4.40
CA GLY A 290 -4.84 5.67 5.32
C GLY A 290 -4.69 5.01 6.70
N THR A 291 -4.12 3.80 6.79
CA THR A 291 -3.90 3.13 8.09
C THR A 291 -2.84 3.85 8.93
N LEU A 292 -1.83 4.43 8.26
CA LEU A 292 -0.85 5.30 8.90
C LEU A 292 -1.47 6.64 9.31
N MET A 293 -2.37 7.20 8.51
CA MET A 293 -3.09 8.42 8.88
C MET A 293 -4.01 8.18 10.08
N GLU A 294 -4.62 6.99 10.18
CA GLU A 294 -5.41 6.57 11.35
C GLU A 294 -4.56 6.53 12.63
N LEU A 295 -3.33 6.01 12.57
CA LEU A 295 -2.37 6.09 13.69
C LEU A 295 -2.05 7.54 14.07
N VAL A 296 -1.75 8.39 13.09
CA VAL A 296 -1.42 9.81 13.31
C VAL A 296 -2.61 10.55 13.91
N ARG A 297 -3.83 10.25 13.45
CA ARG A 297 -5.07 10.78 14.02
C ARG A 297 -5.21 10.41 15.48
N ILE A 298 -5.01 9.16 15.85
CA ILE A 298 -5.10 8.70 17.24
C ILE A 298 -4.06 9.40 18.13
N LEU A 299 -2.83 9.54 17.63
CA LEU A 299 -1.78 10.28 18.35
C LEU A 299 -2.18 11.74 18.59
N ALA A 300 -2.58 12.45 17.53
CA ALA A 300 -2.94 13.85 17.61
C ALA A 300 -4.17 14.08 18.50
N LEU A 301 -5.23 13.27 18.36
CA LEU A 301 -6.42 13.35 19.22
C LEU A 301 -6.07 13.12 20.68
N SER A 302 -5.25 12.11 20.99
CA SER A 302 -4.90 11.86 22.38
C SER A 302 -4.11 12.99 23.03
N PHE A 303 -3.28 13.72 22.29
CA PHE A 303 -2.61 14.90 22.83
C PHE A 303 -3.53 16.13 22.86
N ALA A 304 -4.45 16.26 21.91
CA ALA A 304 -5.48 17.29 21.92
C ALA A 304 -6.44 17.13 23.12
N ASP A 305 -6.80 15.90 23.47
CA ASP A 305 -7.59 15.57 24.68
C ASP A 305 -6.86 15.99 25.98
N ASP A 306 -5.51 15.96 25.97
CA ASP A 306 -4.67 16.48 27.05
C ASP A 306 -4.53 18.03 26.99
N GLY A 307 -5.29 18.70 26.12
CA GLY A 307 -5.35 20.15 25.95
C GLY A 307 -4.22 20.74 25.10
N LYS A 308 -3.46 19.93 24.37
CA LYS A 308 -2.36 20.39 23.52
C LYS A 308 -2.85 20.83 22.15
N ARG A 309 -2.30 21.93 21.63
CA ARG A 309 -2.44 22.30 20.22
C ARG A 309 -1.42 21.53 19.38
N VAL A 310 -1.90 20.57 18.60
CA VAL A 310 -1.10 19.66 17.78
C VAL A 310 -1.14 20.10 16.32
N LYS A 311 0.04 20.28 15.71
CA LYS A 311 0.14 20.48 14.28
C LYS A 311 0.61 19.21 13.58
N VAL A 312 -0.24 18.65 12.74
CA VAL A 312 0.04 17.47 11.92
C VAL A 312 0.61 17.94 10.59
N CYS A 313 1.89 17.65 10.36
CA CYS A 313 2.63 18.15 9.22
C CYS A 313 2.88 17.05 8.20
N VAL A 314 2.56 17.35 6.95
CA VAL A 314 2.91 16.51 5.80
C VAL A 314 3.95 17.23 4.94
N GLN A 315 4.88 16.48 4.36
CA GLN A 315 5.88 17.04 3.46
C GLN A 315 5.18 17.79 2.31
N GLY A 316 5.61 19.00 1.96
CA GLY A 316 5.07 19.75 0.83
C GLY A 316 5.69 19.35 -0.51
N SER A 317 5.30 20.05 -1.59
CA SER A 317 6.05 19.96 -2.86
C SER A 317 7.45 20.55 -2.67
N MET A 318 8.46 19.86 -3.20
CA MET A 318 9.89 20.13 -2.98
C MET A 318 10.48 21.17 -3.96
N GLY A 319 9.73 22.21 -4.31
CA GLY A 319 10.17 23.32 -5.19
C GLY A 319 9.77 23.17 -6.67
N GLU A 320 10.45 23.92 -7.56
CA GLU A 320 10.21 23.93 -9.02
C GLU A 320 11.32 23.19 -9.79
N GLY A 321 10.95 22.29 -10.71
CA GLY A 321 11.88 21.55 -11.59
C GLY A 321 11.42 20.13 -11.92
N ALA A 322 12.01 19.49 -12.95
CA ALA A 322 11.59 18.17 -13.45
C ALA A 322 11.78 17.00 -12.45
N LEU A 323 12.58 17.20 -11.39
CA LEU A 323 12.84 16.25 -10.31
C LEU A 323 12.30 16.73 -8.95
N ALA A 324 11.71 17.92 -8.90
CA ALA A 324 11.17 18.52 -7.69
C ALA A 324 9.70 18.09 -7.56
N GLY A 325 9.45 17.07 -6.74
CA GLY A 325 8.11 16.56 -6.49
C GLY A 325 8.02 15.88 -5.13
N MET A 326 6.81 15.82 -4.59
CA MET A 326 6.51 15.03 -3.39
C MET A 326 6.69 13.53 -3.71
N PRO A 327 7.24 12.71 -2.80
CA PRO A 327 7.25 11.25 -2.96
C PRO A 327 5.83 10.74 -3.26
N LEU A 328 5.67 9.88 -4.28
CA LEU A 328 4.36 9.36 -4.67
C LEU A 328 3.60 8.72 -3.50
N GLN A 329 4.34 8.11 -2.56
CA GLN A 329 3.80 7.52 -1.33
C GLN A 329 3.07 8.52 -0.44
N LEU A 330 3.44 9.80 -0.51
CA LEU A 330 2.82 10.87 0.27
C LEU A 330 1.79 11.65 -0.54
N ALA A 331 1.63 11.36 -1.84
CA ALA A 331 0.68 12.06 -2.68
C ALA A 331 -0.76 11.89 -2.15
N GLY A 332 -1.46 13.00 -1.94
CA GLY A 332 -2.82 12.98 -1.41
C GLY A 332 -2.92 12.77 0.11
N SER A 333 -1.82 12.49 0.83
CA SER A 333 -1.82 12.36 2.30
C SER A 333 -2.42 13.58 2.99
N ARG A 334 -2.09 14.79 2.51
CA ARG A 334 -2.70 16.04 2.98
C ARG A 334 -4.22 16.04 2.86
N LYS A 335 -4.74 15.70 1.68
CA LYS A 335 -6.20 15.64 1.45
C LYS A 335 -6.86 14.60 2.34
N ILE A 336 -6.21 13.44 2.53
CA ILE A 336 -6.74 12.40 3.44
C ILE A 336 -6.88 12.99 4.84
N LEU A 337 -5.86 13.64 5.39
CA LEU A 337 -5.95 14.29 6.70
C LEU A 337 -7.04 15.37 6.73
N GLU A 338 -7.20 16.17 5.67
CA GLU A 338 -8.22 17.22 5.59
C GLU A 338 -9.67 16.67 5.52
N PHE A 339 -9.87 15.47 4.95
CA PHE A 339 -11.18 14.81 4.86
C PHE A 339 -11.45 13.79 5.97
N MET A 340 -10.46 13.51 6.82
CA MET A 340 -10.65 12.61 7.95
C MET A 340 -11.57 13.24 8.99
N ASP A 341 -12.41 12.41 9.58
CA ASP A 341 -13.08 12.73 10.83
C ASP A 341 -12.00 13.00 11.90
N TRP A 342 -12.11 14.09 12.68
CA TRP A 342 -11.20 14.46 13.76
C TRP A 342 -11.90 14.51 15.12
N GLY A 343 -12.98 13.73 15.31
CA GLY A 343 -13.77 13.75 16.52
C GLY A 343 -14.85 14.83 16.47
N ASP A 344 -15.22 15.37 17.63
CA ASP A 344 -16.23 16.43 17.73
C ASP A 344 -15.89 17.60 16.79
N ASP A 345 -16.93 18.23 16.22
CA ASP A 345 -16.83 19.19 15.11
C ASP A 345 -15.90 20.41 15.38
N ASP A 346 -15.46 20.63 16.62
CA ASP A 346 -14.59 21.73 17.05
C ASP A 346 -13.10 21.35 17.25
N ALA A 347 -12.71 20.07 17.22
CA ALA A 347 -11.33 19.65 17.50
C ALA A 347 -10.35 20.14 16.43
N MET A 348 -10.75 20.02 15.17
CA MET A 348 -10.01 20.54 14.01
C MET A 348 -10.12 22.07 13.97
N GLY A 349 -9.00 22.77 13.80
CA GLY A 349 -8.92 24.24 13.84
C GLY A 349 -8.75 24.84 15.24
N THR A 350 -9.22 24.16 16.29
CA THR A 350 -9.02 24.61 17.68
C THR A 350 -7.77 23.98 18.29
N PHE A 351 -7.70 22.65 18.28
CA PHE A 351 -6.61 21.89 18.89
C PHE A 351 -5.76 21.15 17.87
N ILE A 352 -6.30 20.83 16.69
CA ILE A 352 -5.57 20.11 15.64
C ILE A 352 -5.52 20.97 14.38
N ASN A 353 -4.32 21.20 13.88
CA ASN A 353 -4.08 21.90 12.62
C ASN A 353 -3.27 21.05 11.66
N ILE A 354 -3.52 21.17 10.36
CA ILE A 354 -2.73 20.49 9.31
C ILE A 354 -1.81 21.51 8.66
N GLY A 355 -0.52 21.17 8.57
CA GLY A 355 0.51 22.05 8.03
C GLY A 355 1.49 21.34 7.11
N SER A 356 2.51 22.09 6.69
CA SER A 356 3.66 21.55 5.96
C SER A 356 4.90 21.46 6.84
N ILE A 357 5.96 20.83 6.34
CA ILE A 357 7.25 20.74 7.06
C ILE A 357 8.08 21.99 6.72
N GLY A 358 8.50 22.72 7.76
CA GLY A 358 9.39 23.88 7.62
C GLY A 358 9.24 24.87 8.78
N GLY A 359 10.26 25.72 8.99
CA GLY A 359 10.25 26.68 10.10
C GLY A 359 9.11 27.71 10.07
N LYS A 360 8.60 28.04 8.87
CA LYS A 360 7.47 28.98 8.70
C LYS A 360 6.12 28.39 9.10
N GLU A 361 6.05 27.08 9.29
CA GLU A 361 4.83 26.34 9.66
C GLU A 361 4.72 26.18 11.18
N VAL A 362 5.63 26.79 11.96
CA VAL A 362 5.64 26.69 13.42
C VAL A 362 5.02 27.96 14.01
N ASP A 363 3.76 27.86 14.44
CA ASP A 363 3.07 28.99 15.08
C ASP A 363 3.35 29.04 16.58
N GLU A 364 3.30 30.21 17.20
CA GLU A 364 3.54 30.37 18.66
C GLU A 364 2.53 29.60 19.52
N GLN A 365 1.32 29.43 19.01
CA GLN A 365 0.22 28.74 19.67
C GLN A 365 0.31 27.22 19.61
N ASP A 366 1.12 26.65 18.71
CA ASP A 366 1.25 25.19 18.59
C ASP A 366 2.13 24.66 19.73
N ASP A 367 1.66 23.62 20.42
CA ASP A 367 2.38 22.98 21.52
C ASP A 367 3.32 21.86 21.04
N MET A 368 2.99 21.21 19.93
CA MET A 368 3.77 20.10 19.39
C MET A 368 3.48 19.81 17.91
N PHE A 369 4.39 19.06 17.27
CA PHE A 369 4.36 18.78 15.85
C PHE A 369 4.48 17.28 15.59
N ILE A 370 3.58 16.72 14.78
CA ILE A 370 3.62 15.33 14.32
C ILE A 370 3.85 15.31 12.82
N LEU A 371 5.01 14.82 12.38
CA LEU A 371 5.43 14.82 10.99
C LEU A 371 5.23 13.44 10.39
N VAL A 372 4.43 13.38 9.34
CA VAL A 372 4.02 12.15 8.68
C VAL A 372 5.04 11.76 7.61
N ALA A 373 5.75 10.66 7.88
CA ALA A 373 6.68 9.97 6.98
C ALA A 373 7.58 10.91 6.15
N PRO A 374 8.31 11.88 6.76
CA PRO A 374 9.17 12.80 6.03
C PRO A 374 10.31 12.06 5.33
N GLN A 375 10.60 12.38 4.08
CA GLN A 375 11.57 11.65 3.25
C GLN A 375 12.49 12.57 2.46
N ASN A 376 13.76 12.17 2.34
CA ASN A 376 14.64 12.72 1.31
C ASN A 376 14.19 12.25 -0.07
N ALA A 377 14.36 13.11 -1.09
CA ALA A 377 14.15 12.79 -2.49
C ALA A 377 15.45 12.97 -3.28
N VAL A 378 15.57 12.35 -4.46
CA VAL A 378 16.72 12.56 -5.33
C VAL A 378 16.78 14.02 -5.75
N GLY A 379 17.86 14.72 -5.37
CA GLY A 379 18.04 16.14 -5.65
C GLY A 379 17.44 17.11 -4.62
N ASN A 380 16.63 16.66 -3.65
CA ASN A 380 16.10 17.50 -2.58
C ASN A 380 16.15 16.81 -1.20
N CYS A 381 16.70 17.49 -0.19
CA CYS A 381 16.88 16.96 1.16
C CYS A 381 15.99 17.72 2.15
N ILE A 382 15.04 17.00 2.79
CA ILE A 382 14.10 17.59 3.76
C ILE A 382 14.77 17.99 5.09
N ILE A 383 16.05 17.64 5.28
CA ILE A 383 16.78 17.85 6.54
C ILE A 383 16.90 19.34 6.89
N ASP A 384 17.08 20.22 5.90
CA ASP A 384 17.15 21.66 6.14
C ASP A 384 15.79 22.21 6.64
N ASP A 385 14.67 21.76 6.06
CA ASP A 385 13.32 22.13 6.48
C ASP A 385 12.99 21.57 7.88
N LEU A 386 13.37 20.31 8.14
CA LEU A 386 13.25 19.69 9.46
C LEU A 386 14.03 20.48 10.50
N LYS A 387 15.27 20.87 10.19
CA LYS A 387 16.11 21.66 11.09
C LYS A 387 15.47 23.01 11.40
N ALA A 388 15.04 23.74 10.37
CA ALA A 388 14.34 25.01 10.54
C ALA A 388 13.08 24.87 11.41
N MET A 389 12.31 23.79 11.22
CA MET A 389 11.15 23.48 12.05
C MET A 389 11.53 23.15 13.49
N THR A 390 12.53 22.31 13.73
CA THR A 390 12.97 21.99 15.10
C THR A 390 13.58 23.19 15.82
N ASP A 391 14.28 24.06 15.10
CA ASP A 391 14.86 25.28 15.67
C ASP A 391 13.76 26.29 16.05
N ALA A 392 12.73 26.43 15.21
CA ALA A 392 11.54 27.25 15.52
C ALA A 392 10.65 26.64 16.62
N ALA A 393 10.55 25.31 16.68
CA ALA A 393 9.80 24.61 17.73
C ALA A 393 10.46 24.77 19.12
N GLY A 394 11.78 24.90 19.18
CA GLY A 394 12.52 25.07 20.43
C GLY A 394 12.40 23.83 21.32
N HIS A 395 11.78 23.98 22.49
CA HIS A 395 11.54 22.88 23.44
C HIS A 395 10.25 22.10 23.18
N ARG A 396 9.46 22.49 22.18
CA ARG A 396 8.22 21.81 21.82
C ARG A 396 8.50 20.48 21.10
N PRO A 397 7.79 19.39 21.43
CA PRO A 397 8.04 18.10 20.81
C PRO A 397 7.78 18.10 19.30
N VAL A 398 8.73 17.55 18.54
CA VAL A 398 8.63 17.24 17.12
C VAL A 398 8.78 15.72 16.97
N ILE A 399 7.71 15.06 16.56
CA ILE A 399 7.60 13.61 16.46
C ILE A 399 7.58 13.22 14.98
N LEU A 400 8.58 12.45 14.53
CA LEU A 400 8.61 11.91 13.18
C LEU A 400 7.99 10.52 13.15
N VAL A 401 6.94 10.31 12.36
CA VAL A 401 6.33 8.99 12.19
C VAL A 401 6.83 8.37 10.89
N ASN A 402 7.54 7.25 10.96
CA ASN A 402 8.17 6.56 9.81
C ASN A 402 9.06 7.47 8.92
N PRO A 403 10.02 8.22 9.49
CA PRO A 403 10.91 9.06 8.70
C PRO A 403 11.86 8.24 7.81
N ARG A 404 12.14 8.76 6.60
CA ARG A 404 13.12 8.21 5.65
C ARG A 404 14.20 9.24 5.34
N LEU A 405 15.11 9.40 6.29
CA LEU A 405 16.20 10.38 6.20
C LEU A 405 17.52 9.73 5.74
N LYS A 406 17.45 8.60 5.02
CA LYS A 406 18.64 7.99 4.39
C LYS A 406 19.23 8.96 3.37
N ASP A 407 20.55 8.96 3.26
CA ASP A 407 21.24 9.82 2.32
C ASP A 407 21.01 9.33 0.88
N LEU A 408 20.55 10.22 0.01
CA LEU A 408 20.32 9.95 -1.41
C LEU A 408 21.30 10.78 -2.24
N PRO A 409 21.90 10.22 -3.30
CA PRO A 409 22.81 10.97 -4.16
C PRO A 409 22.06 12.16 -4.78
N ALA A 410 22.64 13.35 -4.65
CA ALA A 410 22.13 14.53 -5.34
C ALA A 410 22.27 14.33 -6.86
N SER A 411 21.21 14.61 -7.62
CA SER A 411 21.34 14.78 -9.07
C SER A 411 22.37 15.87 -9.35
N SER A 412 23.28 15.59 -10.29
CA SER A 412 24.40 16.46 -10.68
C SER A 412 23.95 17.92 -10.85
N GLY A 413 24.38 18.81 -9.94
CA GLY A 413 24.23 20.26 -10.09
C GLY A 413 23.51 21.01 -8.96
N ILE A 414 22.88 20.35 -7.99
CA ILE A 414 22.27 21.05 -6.84
C ILE A 414 23.25 21.03 -5.66
N MET A 415 23.87 22.18 -5.36
CA MET A 415 24.65 22.36 -4.13
C MET A 415 23.72 22.27 -2.92
N GLN A 416 23.91 21.26 -2.09
CA GLN A 416 23.24 21.18 -0.78
C GLN A 416 24.00 22.04 0.24
N THR A 417 23.27 22.77 1.08
CA THR A 417 23.78 23.73 2.07
C THR A 417 24.52 23.06 3.25
N MET A 418 24.14 21.84 3.61
CA MET A 418 24.78 21.05 4.66
C MET A 418 25.53 19.86 4.08
N GLY A 419 26.78 19.64 4.51
CA GLY A 419 27.56 18.45 4.17
C GLY A 419 26.94 17.15 4.69
N ARG A 420 27.21 16.03 4.00
CA ARG A 420 26.63 14.70 4.26
C ARG A 420 26.69 14.27 5.73
N ASP A 421 27.84 14.41 6.37
CA ASP A 421 28.04 13.94 7.75
C ASP A 421 27.15 14.69 8.74
N LYS A 422 27.03 16.01 8.58
CA LYS A 422 26.16 16.86 9.42
C LYS A 422 24.68 16.50 9.25
N ARG A 423 24.28 16.06 8.06
CA ARG A 423 22.90 15.61 7.79
C ARG A 423 22.60 14.29 8.48
N LEU A 424 23.52 13.33 8.40
CA LEU A 424 23.39 12.05 9.09
C LEU A 424 23.39 12.23 10.62
N GLU A 425 24.23 13.11 11.14
CA GLU A 425 24.27 13.47 12.57
C GLU A 425 22.95 14.11 13.02
N TYR A 426 22.39 15.04 12.24
CA TYR A 426 21.10 15.65 12.55
C TYR A 426 19.96 14.62 12.53
N ALA A 427 19.90 13.75 11.52
CA ALA A 427 18.91 12.67 11.45
C ALA A 427 19.02 11.70 12.64
N ALA A 428 20.24 11.46 13.14
CA ALA A 428 20.50 10.65 14.32
C ALA A 428 20.15 11.35 15.64
N SER A 429 19.93 12.68 15.64
CA SER A 429 19.54 13.44 16.84
C SER A 429 18.11 13.17 17.31
N PHE A 430 17.28 12.52 16.49
CA PHE A 430 15.93 12.09 16.86
C PHE A 430 15.99 10.78 17.64
N GLU A 431 15.53 10.82 18.89
CA GLU A 431 15.46 9.65 19.76
C GLU A 431 14.31 8.73 19.35
N ILE A 432 14.57 7.42 19.33
CA ILE A 432 13.53 6.44 19.01
C ILE A 432 12.63 6.31 20.23
N CYS A 433 11.36 6.71 20.15
CA CYS A 433 10.38 6.41 21.20
C CYS A 433 9.66 5.08 20.95
N TYR A 434 9.52 4.69 19.68
CA TYR A 434 8.89 3.43 19.31
C TYR A 434 9.58 2.79 18.12
N PHE A 435 9.80 1.49 18.18
CA PHE A 435 10.35 0.71 17.08
C PHE A 435 9.60 -0.61 16.95
N PHE A 436 9.21 -0.96 15.72
CA PHE A 436 8.72 -2.30 15.41
C PHE A 436 9.14 -2.68 14.00
N ARG A 437 9.67 -3.90 13.82
CA ARG A 437 9.85 -4.51 12.51
C ARG A 437 9.64 -6.01 12.59
N LEU A 438 9.11 -6.57 11.50
CA LEU A 438 9.13 -8.01 11.28
C LEU A 438 10.52 -8.46 10.80
N LEU A 439 10.88 -9.69 11.14
CA LEU A 439 12.11 -10.36 10.70
C LEU A 439 11.72 -11.54 9.80
N TYR A 440 12.43 -11.72 8.69
CA TYR A 440 12.12 -12.72 7.66
C TYR A 440 13.34 -13.57 7.31
N TYR A 441 13.10 -14.79 6.81
CA TYR A 441 14.16 -15.64 6.25
C TYR A 441 14.59 -15.11 4.87
N GLY A 442 15.62 -14.26 4.83
CA GLY A 442 16.18 -13.73 3.58
C GLY A 442 15.40 -12.55 2.98
N GLY A 443 15.53 -12.36 1.66
CA GLY A 443 14.98 -11.20 0.93
C GLY A 443 13.49 -11.26 0.62
N THR A 444 12.76 -12.28 1.10
CA THR A 444 11.31 -12.42 0.91
C THR A 444 10.55 -11.98 2.16
N LEU A 445 9.35 -11.42 2.00
CA LEU A 445 8.45 -11.04 3.12
C LEU A 445 7.75 -12.25 3.79
N TYR A 446 8.28 -13.46 3.57
CA TYR A 446 7.78 -14.72 4.10
C TYR A 446 8.88 -15.79 4.04
N PRO A 447 8.96 -16.74 5.00
CA PRO A 447 8.23 -16.77 6.27
C PRO A 447 8.76 -15.75 7.29
N ILE A 448 7.87 -15.28 8.17
CA ILE A 448 8.24 -14.44 9.31
C ILE A 448 9.02 -15.29 10.32
N MET A 449 10.25 -14.91 10.63
CA MET A 449 11.09 -15.51 11.67
C MET A 449 10.71 -15.03 13.06
N GLY A 450 10.28 -13.77 13.16
CA GLY A 450 10.20 -13.09 14.43
C GLY A 450 9.88 -11.61 14.26
N ALA A 451 10.07 -10.86 15.33
CA ALA A 451 9.89 -9.41 15.32
C ALA A 451 10.89 -8.76 16.28
N LEU A 452 11.25 -7.52 16.01
CA LEU A 452 12.02 -6.69 16.91
C LEU A 452 11.15 -5.50 17.30
N ARG A 453 10.88 -5.35 18.60
CA ARG A 453 10.04 -4.29 19.16
C ARG A 453 10.83 -3.49 20.19
N MET A 454 10.60 -2.20 20.28
CA MET A 454 11.00 -1.36 21.41
C MET A 454 9.90 -0.32 21.65
N SER A 455 9.55 -0.14 22.91
CA SER A 455 8.53 0.80 23.37
C SER A 455 9.12 1.57 24.55
N TYR A 456 9.48 2.85 24.34
CA TYR A 456 10.16 3.67 25.34
C TYR A 456 9.41 3.67 26.69
N PRO A 457 10.07 3.53 27.86
CA PRO A 457 11.52 3.53 28.07
C PRO A 457 12.16 2.13 28.07
N TYR A 458 11.43 1.11 27.62
CA TYR A 458 11.88 -0.28 27.71
C TYR A 458 12.93 -0.61 26.65
N GLU A 459 13.69 -1.67 26.93
CA GLU A 459 14.72 -2.20 26.03
C GLU A 459 14.12 -2.78 24.74
N TYR A 460 14.98 -3.04 23.76
CA TYR A 460 14.60 -3.78 22.55
C TYR A 460 14.32 -5.24 22.91
N GLU A 461 13.15 -5.73 22.53
CA GLU A 461 12.70 -7.10 22.69
C GLU A 461 12.78 -7.81 21.33
N LEU A 462 13.62 -8.85 21.24
CA LEU A 462 13.70 -9.72 20.09
C LEU A 462 12.75 -10.90 20.30
N TYR A 463 11.75 -11.04 19.43
CA TYR A 463 10.79 -12.13 19.45
C TYR A 463 11.11 -13.16 18.37
N LYS A 464 11.01 -14.44 18.73
CA LYS A 464 10.99 -15.57 17.79
C LYS A 464 9.55 -16.01 17.56
N ARG A 465 9.17 -16.20 16.31
CA ARG A 465 7.89 -16.80 15.94
C ARG A 465 7.97 -18.31 16.10
N MET A 466 6.97 -18.90 16.74
CA MET A 466 6.81 -20.33 16.93
C MET A 466 5.40 -20.73 16.44
N ASP A 467 5.32 -21.78 15.63
CA ASP A 467 4.05 -22.37 15.22
C ASP A 467 3.79 -23.61 16.11
N GLU A 468 2.67 -23.63 16.85
CA GLU A 468 2.26 -24.80 17.66
C GLU A 468 1.49 -25.82 16.81
N GLU A 469 1.79 -27.11 17.00
CA GLU A 469 1.28 -28.20 16.16
C GLU A 469 -0.24 -28.48 16.34
N SER A 470 -0.88 -28.06 17.43
CA SER A 470 -2.34 -28.24 17.62
C SER A 470 -2.93 -27.36 18.74
N PRO A 471 -3.94 -26.49 18.49
CA PRO A 471 -4.40 -25.98 17.19
C PRO A 471 -3.30 -25.14 16.52
N LYS A 472 -3.36 -24.88 15.19
CA LYS A 472 -2.46 -23.95 14.47
C LYS A 472 -2.46 -22.56 15.12
N LYS A 473 -1.67 -22.42 16.17
CA LYS A 473 -1.52 -21.21 16.99
C LYS A 473 -0.10 -20.74 16.81
N GLU A 474 0.01 -19.61 16.14
CA GLU A 474 1.23 -18.84 16.13
C GLU A 474 1.39 -18.17 17.50
N LYS A 475 2.62 -18.15 18.01
CA LYS A 475 3.01 -17.34 19.16
C LYS A 475 4.36 -16.68 18.92
N TYR A 476 4.52 -15.50 19.50
CA TYR A 476 5.80 -14.82 19.58
C TYR A 476 6.34 -14.94 21.01
N ILE A 477 7.55 -15.50 21.13
CA ILE A 477 8.25 -15.66 22.40
C ILE A 477 9.46 -14.73 22.44
N ILE A 478 9.71 -14.08 23.57
CA ILE A 478 10.92 -13.27 23.75
C ILE A 478 12.13 -14.22 23.71
N LEU A 479 13.06 -13.92 22.81
CA LEU A 479 14.30 -14.63 22.63
C LEU A 479 15.46 -13.95 23.37
N SER A 480 15.54 -12.62 23.32
CA SER A 480 16.57 -11.81 23.99
C SER A 480 16.13 -10.35 24.13
N THR A 481 16.75 -9.61 25.05
CA THR A 481 16.59 -8.15 25.17
C THR A 481 17.90 -7.41 24.94
N PHE A 482 17.82 -6.17 24.45
CA PHE A 482 18.99 -5.34 24.16
C PHE A 482 18.75 -3.88 24.59
N ALA A 483 19.68 -3.31 25.35
CA ALA A 483 19.59 -1.90 25.79
C ALA A 483 19.65 -0.88 24.62
N LYS A 484 20.22 -1.28 23.48
CA LYS A 484 20.31 -0.47 22.25
C LYS A 484 19.84 -1.31 21.07
N ARG A 485 19.55 -0.64 19.94
CA ARG A 485 19.16 -1.31 18.70
C ARG A 485 20.21 -2.36 18.31
N PRO A 486 19.87 -3.67 18.29
CA PRO A 486 20.85 -4.71 17.98
C PRO A 486 21.24 -4.66 16.50
N SER A 487 22.48 -5.02 16.23
CA SER A 487 23.02 -5.25 14.89
C SER A 487 22.49 -6.55 14.28
N GLY A 488 22.65 -6.72 12.96
CA GLY A 488 22.27 -7.96 12.28
C GLY A 488 22.98 -9.19 12.83
N GLU A 489 24.26 -9.05 13.21
CA GLU A 489 25.04 -10.12 13.85
C GLU A 489 24.48 -10.51 15.21
N GLU A 490 24.13 -9.53 16.06
CA GLU A 490 23.57 -9.81 17.39
C GLU A 490 22.18 -10.46 17.31
N ILE A 491 21.37 -10.10 16.31
CA ILE A 491 20.10 -10.77 16.04
C ILE A 491 20.36 -12.22 15.63
N ASN A 492 21.28 -12.47 14.69
CA ASN A 492 21.61 -13.82 14.22
C ASN A 492 22.15 -14.70 15.34
N ASP A 493 23.08 -14.20 16.16
CA ASP A 493 23.64 -14.91 17.31
C ASP A 493 22.55 -15.34 18.30
N ALA A 494 21.56 -14.47 18.56
CA ALA A 494 20.43 -14.78 19.42
C ALA A 494 19.54 -15.91 18.84
N PHE A 495 19.32 -15.92 17.52
CA PHE A 495 18.57 -17.01 16.85
C PHE A 495 19.32 -18.34 16.83
N GLU A 496 20.65 -18.31 16.74
CA GLU A 496 21.52 -19.50 16.75
C GLU A 496 21.81 -20.03 18.16
N GLY A 497 21.53 -19.25 19.22
CA GLY A 497 21.78 -19.63 20.61
C GLY A 497 23.27 -19.61 21.00
N LYS A 498 24.11 -18.88 20.25
CA LYS A 498 25.54 -18.77 20.55
C LYS A 498 25.81 -17.64 21.54
N THR A 499 26.27 -17.99 22.74
CA THR A 499 26.85 -17.01 23.66
C THR A 499 28.22 -16.57 23.14
N ARG A 500 28.41 -15.26 23.02
CA ARG A 500 29.60 -14.63 22.45
C ARG A 500 30.85 -14.92 23.29
N ASP A 501 31.64 -15.92 22.91
CA ASP A 501 33.02 -16.07 23.37
C ASP A 501 33.82 -14.91 22.77
N LYS A 502 34.09 -13.88 23.59
CA LYS A 502 34.78 -12.63 23.21
C LYS A 502 36.25 -12.81 22.77
N ALA A 503 36.70 -14.03 22.47
CA ALA A 503 38.09 -14.33 22.21
C ALA A 503 38.28 -15.24 20.99
N LYS A 504 37.83 -14.82 19.79
CA LYS A 504 38.46 -15.21 18.52
C LYS A 504 37.90 -14.47 17.30
N ARG A 505 38.72 -13.53 16.80
CA ARG A 505 39.01 -13.25 15.37
C ARG A 505 37.85 -12.74 14.49
N SER A 506 38.04 -11.99 13.42
CA SER A 506 39.20 -11.34 12.79
C SER A 506 38.62 -10.32 11.81
N THR A 507 39.23 -9.15 11.72
CA THR A 507 38.95 -8.11 10.71
C THR A 507 38.99 -8.70 9.31
N GLY A 508 37.84 -8.75 8.64
CA GLY A 508 37.69 -9.24 7.27
C GLY A 508 36.62 -8.46 6.52
N ILE A 509 36.86 -8.27 5.22
CA ILE A 509 36.15 -7.41 4.26
C ILE A 509 34.61 -7.57 4.28
N TRP A 510 34.09 -8.70 4.74
CA TRP A 510 32.66 -8.96 4.88
C TRP A 510 31.95 -8.15 5.98
N GLY A 511 32.67 -7.71 7.02
CA GLY A 511 32.10 -6.81 8.04
C GLY A 511 31.83 -5.38 7.54
N PHE A 512 32.38 -5.00 6.38
CA PHE A 512 32.12 -3.70 5.77
C PHE A 512 30.82 -3.69 4.96
N LEU A 513 30.42 -4.83 4.39
CA LEU A 513 29.23 -4.93 3.53
C LEU A 513 27.93 -5.13 4.34
N SER A 514 27.97 -5.75 5.52
CA SER A 514 26.80 -5.89 6.41
C SER A 514 26.35 -4.58 7.06
N SER A 515 27.20 -3.56 7.06
CA SER A 515 26.90 -2.21 7.57
C SER A 515 26.12 -1.35 6.55
N ILE A 516 26.09 -1.75 5.27
CA ILE A 516 25.62 -0.91 4.16
C ILE A 516 24.26 -1.36 3.57
N PHE A 517 23.74 -2.55 3.91
CA PHE A 517 22.48 -3.07 3.38
C PHE A 517 21.35 -3.13 4.42
#